data_AF-A0A3N1PQT5-F1
#
_entry.id   AF-A0A3N1PQT5-F1
#
_cell.length_a   1.000
_cell.length_b   1.000
_cell.length_c   1.000
_cell.angle_alpha   90.00
_cell.angle_beta   90.00
_cell.angle_gamma   90.00
#
_symmetry.space_group_name_H-M   'P 1'
#
loop_
_entity.id
_entity.type
_entity.pdbx_description
1 polymer ?
#
loop_
_entity_poly.entity_id
_entity_poly.type
_entity_poly.pdbx_seq_one_letter_code
_entity_poly.pdbx_strand_id
1 'polypeptide(L)'
;MAEVRKSATQTAARKRAREKAAAFREKQDKLEQLAVDYFVATDGLEAIREEIDRELAAVRARGDKRLAASQGEADRVIADMLGLGVPRNEVADRLGVPTRDVKKTSTARKAAASSTTPAPSSESGEVMDGEHSEVPGAA
;
A
#
# COMPACT_ATOMS: atom_id res chain seq x y z
N MET A 1 12.03 10.17 81.32
CA MET A 1 12.58 10.75 80.06
C MET A 1 12.76 9.74 78.91
N ALA A 2 13.02 8.45 79.15
CA ALA A 2 13.27 7.47 78.07
C ALA A 2 12.02 7.00 77.32
N GLU A 3 10.88 6.85 77.99
CA GLU A 3 9.62 6.37 77.38
C GLU A 3 9.01 7.37 76.38
N VAL A 4 9.11 8.67 76.67
CA VAL A 4 8.68 9.75 75.76
C VAL A 4 9.49 9.75 74.45
N ARG A 5 10.78 9.40 74.51
CA ARG A 5 11.62 9.28 73.30
C ARG A 5 11.26 8.04 72.48
N LYS A 6 10.88 6.93 73.12
CA LYS A 6 10.40 5.71 72.44
C LYS A 6 9.04 5.92 71.74
N SER A 7 8.10 6.63 72.37
CA SER A 7 6.80 6.93 71.74
C SER A 7 6.91 7.94 70.60
N ALA A 8 7.76 8.96 70.75
CA ALA A 8 8.03 9.93 69.68
C ALA A 8 8.69 9.27 68.45
N THR A 9 9.65 8.36 68.66
CA THR A 9 10.31 7.61 67.57
C THR A 9 9.38 6.61 66.89
N GLN A 10 8.51 5.93 67.64
CA GLN A 10 7.47 5.06 67.06
C GLN A 10 6.46 5.84 66.21
N THR A 11 6.06 7.03 66.66
CA THR A 11 5.13 7.90 65.91
C THR A 11 5.77 8.43 64.63
N ALA A 12 7.04 8.84 64.68
CA ALA A 12 7.80 9.25 63.49
C ALA A 12 7.99 8.10 62.49
N ALA A 13 8.25 6.87 62.97
CA ALA A 13 8.36 5.69 62.11
C ALA A 13 7.04 5.37 61.39
N ARG A 14 5.90 5.42 62.11
CA ARG A 14 4.56 5.22 61.52
C ARG A 14 4.23 6.31 60.48
N LYS A 15 4.59 7.57 60.74
CA LYS A 15 4.40 8.67 59.77
C LYS A 15 5.20 8.43 58.49
N ARG A 16 6.49 8.11 58.59
CA ARG A 16 7.34 7.80 57.42
C ARG A 16 6.86 6.56 56.65
N ALA A 17 6.36 5.53 57.33
CA ALA A 17 5.80 4.37 56.66
C ALA A 17 4.56 4.73 55.83
N ARG A 18 3.68 5.59 56.34
CA ARG A 18 2.51 6.10 55.61
C ARG A 18 2.88 6.97 54.42
N GLU A 19 3.85 7.87 54.59
CA GLU A 19 4.36 8.72 53.50
C GLU A 19 4.97 7.87 52.38
N LYS A 20 5.77 6.85 52.72
CA LYS A 20 6.32 5.90 51.74
C LYS A 20 5.24 5.10 51.03
N ALA A 21 4.21 4.65 51.76
CA ALA A 21 3.08 3.94 51.16
C ALA A 21 2.29 4.84 50.21
N ALA A 22 2.08 6.11 50.56
CA ALA A 22 1.42 7.08 49.68
C ALA A 22 2.26 7.34 48.42
N ALA A 23 3.56 7.62 48.56
CA ALA A 23 4.46 7.82 47.42
C ALA A 23 4.55 6.57 46.51
N PHE A 24 4.48 5.37 47.09
CA PHE A 24 4.43 4.14 46.31
C PHE A 24 3.15 4.05 45.49
N ARG A 25 1.99 4.36 46.08
CA ARG A 25 0.70 4.38 45.36
C ARG A 25 0.72 5.39 44.22
N GLU A 26 1.13 6.62 44.48
CA GLU A 26 1.27 7.65 43.43
C GLU A 26 2.19 7.22 42.28
N LYS A 27 3.26 6.46 42.60
CA LYS A 27 4.13 5.90 41.57
C LYS A 27 3.43 4.81 40.76
N GLN A 28 2.65 3.94 41.40
CA GLN A 28 1.90 2.90 40.68
C GLN A 28 0.84 3.52 39.77
N ASP A 29 0.10 4.51 40.25
CA ASP A 29 -0.92 5.21 39.45
C ASP A 29 -0.30 5.84 38.19
N LYS A 30 0.89 6.44 38.32
CA LYS A 30 1.64 6.98 37.18
C LYS A 30 2.11 5.91 36.21
N LEU A 31 2.56 4.76 36.71
CA LEU A 31 2.99 3.64 35.87
C LEU A 31 1.80 3.05 35.10
N GLU A 32 0.64 2.94 35.76
CA GLU A 32 -0.60 2.50 35.13
C GLU A 32 -1.03 3.46 34.01
N GLN A 33 -1.02 4.77 34.27
CA GLN A 33 -1.34 5.77 33.24
C GLN A 33 -0.38 5.68 32.04
N LEU A 34 0.93 5.57 32.29
CA LEU A 34 1.91 5.45 31.21
C LEU A 34 1.73 4.16 30.39
N ALA A 35 1.30 3.06 31.02
CA ALA A 35 0.99 1.83 30.30
C ALA A 35 -0.24 2.02 29.40
N VAL A 36 -1.29 2.68 29.88
CA VAL A 36 -2.47 3.01 29.07
C VAL A 36 -2.08 3.91 27.89
N ASP A 37 -1.32 4.97 28.14
CA ASP A 37 -0.87 5.91 27.11
C ASP A 37 -0.03 5.20 26.03
N TYR A 38 0.83 4.25 26.44
CA TYR A 38 1.59 3.42 25.53
C TYR A 38 0.68 2.62 24.59
N PHE A 39 -0.30 1.88 25.13
CA PHE A 39 -1.20 1.08 24.30
C PHE A 39 -1.99 1.95 23.34
N VAL A 40 -2.56 3.06 23.80
CA VAL A 40 -3.27 4.02 22.94
C VAL A 40 -2.35 4.54 21.82
N ALA A 41 -1.09 4.86 22.12
CA ALA A 41 -0.13 5.30 21.13
C ALA A 41 0.24 4.21 20.13
N THR A 42 0.33 2.94 20.56
CA THR A 42 0.72 1.83 19.69
C THR A 42 -0.42 1.26 18.85
N ASP A 43 -1.66 1.31 19.34
CA ASP A 43 -2.82 0.70 18.67
C ASP A 43 -3.07 1.30 17.28
N GLY A 44 -2.70 2.57 17.08
CA GLY A 44 -2.81 3.25 15.79
C GLY A 44 -1.64 3.05 14.82
N LEU A 45 -0.49 2.52 15.27
CA LEU A 45 0.72 2.52 14.46
C LEU A 45 0.62 1.66 13.20
N GLU A 46 -0.02 0.49 13.30
CA GLU A 46 -0.15 -0.40 12.15
C GLU A 46 -1.15 0.17 11.13
N ALA A 47 -2.27 0.74 11.59
CA ALA A 47 -3.22 1.41 10.71
C ALA A 47 -2.58 2.59 9.94
N ILE A 48 -1.71 3.37 10.60
CA ILE A 48 -0.95 4.44 9.95
C ILE A 48 0.01 3.89 8.90
N ARG A 49 0.71 2.77 9.18
CA ARG A 49 1.60 2.12 8.20
C ARG A 49 0.82 1.62 6.99
N GLU A 50 -0.30 0.93 7.22
CA GLU A 50 -1.17 0.43 6.15
C GLU A 50 -1.74 1.57 5.29
N GLU A 51 -2.07 2.72 5.89
CA GLU A 51 -2.48 3.91 5.16
C GLU A 51 -1.37 4.47 4.29
N ILE A 52 -0.16 4.65 4.84
CA ILE A 52 1.02 5.12 4.11
C ILE A 52 1.34 4.19 2.94
N ASP A 53 1.33 2.87 3.15
CA ASP A 53 1.62 1.90 2.10
C ASP A 53 0.58 1.93 0.99
N ARG A 54 -0.70 2.07 1.33
CA ARG A 54 -1.79 2.25 0.35
C ARG A 54 -1.60 3.54 -0.47
N GLU A 55 -1.30 4.65 0.18
CA GLU A 55 -1.07 5.92 -0.52
C GLU A 55 0.16 5.87 -1.42
N LEU A 56 1.25 5.29 -0.95
CA LEU A 56 2.49 5.15 -1.71
C LEU A 56 2.27 4.27 -2.94
N ALA A 57 1.55 3.16 -2.80
CA ALA A 57 1.17 2.30 -3.92
C ALA A 57 0.31 3.07 -4.94
N ALA A 58 -0.67 3.86 -4.49
CA ALA A 58 -1.50 4.67 -5.35
C ALA A 58 -0.71 5.76 -6.09
N VAL A 59 0.21 6.44 -5.41
CA VAL A 59 1.11 7.44 -6.02
C VAL A 59 2.02 6.79 -7.06
N ARG A 60 2.65 5.66 -6.75
CA ARG A 60 3.49 4.92 -7.69
C ARG A 60 2.71 4.50 -8.93
N ALA A 61 1.55 3.87 -8.75
CA ALA A 61 0.72 3.45 -9.88
C ALA A 61 0.27 4.62 -10.76
N ARG A 62 -0.03 5.79 -10.18
CA ARG A 62 -0.33 7.02 -10.94
C ARG A 62 0.92 7.55 -11.66
N GLY A 63 2.07 7.51 -11.01
CA GLY A 63 3.36 7.88 -11.58
C GLY A 63 3.70 7.03 -12.80
N ASP A 64 3.61 5.71 -12.67
CA ASP A 64 3.91 4.75 -13.74
C ASP A 64 3.01 4.95 -14.96
N LYS A 65 1.70 5.17 -14.73
CA LYS A 65 0.75 5.47 -15.82
C LYS A 65 1.12 6.77 -16.55
N ARG A 66 1.48 7.82 -15.81
CA ARG A 66 1.88 9.11 -16.40
C ARG A 66 3.20 8.97 -17.16
N LEU A 67 4.17 8.25 -16.61
CA LEU A 67 5.44 8.00 -17.25
C LEU A 67 5.25 7.21 -18.56
N ALA A 68 4.45 6.15 -18.54
CA ALA A 68 4.13 5.37 -19.73
C ALA A 68 3.39 6.20 -20.79
N ALA A 69 2.46 7.08 -20.37
CA ALA A 69 1.77 7.98 -21.29
C ALA A 69 2.74 8.97 -21.95
N SER A 70 3.61 9.63 -21.16
CA SER A 70 4.60 10.57 -21.68
C SER A 70 5.65 9.89 -22.57
N GLN A 71 6.06 8.65 -22.24
CA GLN A 71 6.92 7.86 -23.11
C GLN A 71 6.22 7.54 -24.44
N GLY A 72 4.95 7.13 -24.40
CA GLY A 72 4.17 6.88 -25.60
C GLY A 72 3.95 8.13 -26.46
N GLU A 73 3.81 9.30 -25.84
CA GLU A 73 3.75 10.59 -26.55
C GLU A 73 5.09 10.94 -27.21
N ALA A 74 6.20 10.80 -26.51
CA ALA A 74 7.54 11.00 -27.08
C ALA A 74 7.79 10.07 -28.28
N ASP A 75 7.42 8.79 -28.15
CA ASP A 75 7.53 7.80 -29.22
C ASP A 75 6.66 8.15 -30.45
N ARG A 76 5.48 8.73 -30.24
CA ARG A 76 4.61 9.22 -31.32
C ARG A 76 5.26 10.40 -32.04
N VAL A 77 5.80 11.38 -31.31
CA VAL A 77 6.48 12.53 -31.91
C VAL A 77 7.67 12.06 -32.77
N ILE A 78 8.47 11.12 -32.26
CA ILE A 78 9.57 10.52 -33.03
C ILE A 78 9.03 9.82 -34.29
N ALA A 79 7.95 9.05 -34.17
CA ALA A 79 7.34 8.36 -35.30
C ALA A 79 6.85 9.34 -36.37
N ASP A 80 6.21 10.44 -35.97
CA ASP A 80 5.68 11.45 -36.87
C ASP A 80 6.81 12.19 -37.59
N MET A 81 7.91 12.54 -36.89
CA MET A 81 9.11 13.14 -37.51
C MET A 81 9.75 12.21 -38.56
N LEU A 82 9.85 10.91 -38.26
CA LEU A 82 10.35 9.92 -39.22
C LEU A 82 9.38 9.72 -40.39
N GLY A 83 8.07 9.80 -40.14
CA GLY A 83 7.03 9.70 -41.16
C GLY A 83 7.06 10.84 -42.19
N LEU A 84 7.56 12.02 -41.79
CA LEU A 84 7.82 13.15 -42.68
C LEU A 84 9.10 12.97 -43.54
N GLY A 85 9.81 11.85 -43.39
CA GLY A 85 11.01 11.54 -44.17
C GLY A 85 12.31 12.09 -43.58
N VAL A 86 12.29 12.65 -42.38
CA VAL A 86 13.50 13.12 -41.68
C VAL A 86 14.38 11.92 -41.31
N PRO A 87 15.70 11.93 -41.61
CA PRO A 87 16.59 10.83 -41.25
C PRO A 87 16.81 10.76 -39.72
N ARG A 88 17.06 9.55 -39.21
CA ARG A 88 17.17 9.27 -37.76
C ARG A 88 18.21 10.14 -37.04
N ASN A 89 19.34 10.42 -37.68
CA ASN A 89 20.40 11.24 -37.09
C ASN A 89 19.92 12.68 -36.87
N GLU A 90 19.23 13.24 -37.86
CA GLU A 90 18.70 14.60 -37.79
C GLU A 90 17.53 14.72 -36.79
N VAL A 91 16.71 13.66 -36.64
CA VAL A 91 15.71 13.59 -35.54
C VAL A 91 16.40 13.56 -34.17
N ALA A 92 17.45 12.76 -34.02
CA ALA A 92 18.20 12.64 -32.78
C ALA A 92 18.83 13.98 -32.37
N ASP A 93 19.47 14.66 -33.32
CA ASP A 93 20.08 15.98 -33.13
C ASP A 93 19.03 17.03 -32.74
N ARG A 94 17.85 17.00 -33.38
CA ARG A 94 16.74 17.92 -33.06
C ARG A 94 16.15 17.71 -31.67
N LEU A 95 16.04 16.46 -31.23
CA LEU A 95 15.43 16.10 -29.95
C LEU A 95 16.46 16.05 -28.80
N GLY A 96 17.75 16.20 -29.10
CA GLY A 96 18.83 16.10 -28.11
C GLY A 96 18.93 14.71 -27.48
N VAL A 97 18.50 13.66 -28.20
CA VAL A 97 18.51 12.28 -27.73
C VAL A 97 19.56 11.46 -28.48
N PRO A 98 20.12 10.39 -27.89
CA PRO A 98 20.99 9.48 -28.60
C PRO A 98 20.32 8.87 -29.84
N THR A 99 21.05 8.75 -30.94
CA THR A 99 20.55 8.12 -32.19
C THR A 99 20.03 6.69 -31.99
N ARG A 100 20.54 5.97 -30.98
CA ARG A 100 20.05 4.64 -30.58
C ARG A 100 18.62 4.66 -30.02
N ASP A 101 18.20 5.76 -29.41
CA ASP A 101 16.90 5.92 -28.76
C ASP A 101 15.82 6.35 -29.78
N VAL A 102 16.22 6.88 -30.94
CA VAL A 102 15.34 7.10 -32.10
C VAL A 102 15.06 5.77 -32.81
N LYS A 103 14.23 4.91 -32.21
CA LYS A 103 13.87 3.59 -32.75
C LYS A 103 12.70 3.71 -33.74
N LYS A 104 12.69 2.94 -34.83
CA LYS A 104 11.51 2.84 -35.73
C LYS A 104 10.36 2.18 -34.95
N THR A 105 9.49 2.98 -34.33
CA THR A 105 8.26 2.53 -33.64
C THR A 105 7.16 2.05 -34.61
N SER A 106 7.48 1.92 -35.90
CA SER A 106 6.60 1.47 -36.99
C SER A 106 5.95 0.08 -36.79
N THR A 107 6.38 -0.74 -35.84
CA THR A 107 5.86 -2.12 -35.70
C THR A 107 4.66 -2.23 -34.75
N ALA A 108 4.47 -1.31 -33.81
CA ALA A 108 3.34 -1.40 -32.86
C ALA A 108 1.99 -1.00 -33.47
N ARG A 109 1.97 -0.13 -34.48
CA ARG A 109 0.72 0.33 -35.13
C ARG A 109 0.13 -0.70 -36.12
N LYS A 110 0.92 -1.65 -36.63
CA LYS A 110 0.44 -2.68 -37.59
C LYS A 110 -0.24 -3.86 -36.90
N ALA A 111 0.06 -4.15 -35.63
CA ALA A 111 -0.56 -5.25 -34.90
C ALA A 111 -1.98 -4.92 -34.38
N ALA A 112 -2.32 -3.63 -34.20
CA ALA A 112 -3.63 -3.21 -33.70
C ALA A 112 -4.70 -3.01 -34.79
N ALA A 113 -4.33 -3.12 -36.07
CA ALA A 113 -5.23 -2.86 -37.21
C ALA A 113 -5.73 -4.13 -37.94
N SER A 114 -5.42 -5.34 -37.43
CA SER A 114 -5.72 -6.60 -38.13
C SER A 114 -6.65 -7.56 -37.39
N SER A 115 -7.29 -7.14 -36.29
CA SER A 115 -8.30 -7.95 -35.59
C SER A 115 -9.68 -7.29 -35.60
N THR A 116 -10.20 -7.01 -36.80
CA THR A 116 -11.63 -6.78 -37.00
C THR A 116 -12.09 -7.64 -38.16
N THR A 117 -12.68 -8.79 -37.86
CA THR A 117 -13.60 -9.49 -38.76
C THR A 117 -14.86 -9.84 -37.94
N PRO A 118 -16.04 -9.37 -38.36
CA PRO A 118 -17.28 -9.58 -37.61
C PRO A 118 -18.09 -10.80 -38.11
N ALA A 119 -18.73 -11.51 -37.15
CA ALA A 119 -20.03 -12.20 -37.21
C ALA A 119 -20.23 -13.39 -38.20
N PRO A 120 -21.18 -14.35 -37.99
CA PRO A 120 -22.43 -14.18 -37.23
C PRO A 120 -22.87 -15.30 -36.28
N SER A 121 -23.90 -14.93 -35.53
CA SER A 121 -24.76 -15.70 -34.62
C SER A 121 -25.29 -17.03 -35.19
N SER A 122 -25.49 -18.00 -34.31
CA SER A 122 -26.56 -18.98 -34.45
C SER A 122 -27.18 -19.26 -33.08
N GLU A 123 -28.48 -19.35 -33.16
CA GLU A 123 -29.51 -19.20 -32.14
C GLU A 123 -30.03 -20.58 -31.73
N SER A 124 -30.44 -20.69 -30.46
CA SER A 124 -31.46 -21.59 -29.89
C SER A 124 -31.30 -23.13 -29.98
N GLY A 125 -31.49 -23.77 -28.82
CA GLY A 125 -31.70 -25.21 -28.70
C GLY A 125 -31.80 -25.66 -27.25
N GLU A 126 -32.82 -25.21 -26.54
CA GLU A 126 -33.26 -25.78 -25.26
C GLU A 126 -33.96 -27.12 -25.52
N VAL A 127 -33.49 -28.21 -24.89
CA VAL A 127 -34.32 -29.40 -24.58
C VAL A 127 -33.79 -30.10 -23.32
N MET A 128 -34.74 -30.35 -22.42
CA MET A 128 -34.70 -31.22 -21.25
C MET A 128 -34.23 -32.65 -21.61
N ASP A 129 -33.66 -33.40 -20.66
CA ASP A 129 -34.35 -34.49 -19.95
C ASP A 129 -33.38 -35.46 -19.23
N GLY A 130 -33.82 -35.95 -18.06
CA GLY A 130 -33.37 -37.19 -17.38
C GLY A 130 -31.94 -37.24 -16.80
N GLU A 131 -31.61 -37.95 -15.73
CA GLU A 131 -32.36 -38.81 -14.83
C GLU A 131 -31.40 -39.23 -13.69
N HIS A 132 -31.92 -39.28 -12.46
CA HIS A 132 -31.67 -40.25 -11.39
C HIS A 132 -30.26 -40.69 -10.91
N SER A 133 -30.14 -40.64 -9.56
CA SER A 133 -29.51 -41.59 -8.61
C SER A 133 -28.01 -41.90 -8.76
N GLU A 134 -27.21 -42.03 -7.70
CA GLU A 134 -27.41 -42.88 -6.54
C GLU A 134 -26.38 -42.51 -5.44
N VAL A 135 -26.79 -42.50 -4.18
CA VAL A 135 -25.90 -42.44 -3.01
C VAL A 135 -25.79 -43.85 -2.45
N PRO A 136 -24.61 -44.49 -2.41
CA PRO A 136 -24.45 -45.70 -1.62
C PRO A 136 -23.80 -45.36 -0.29
N GLY A 137 -24.56 -45.59 0.79
CA GLY A 137 -24.01 -45.84 2.11
C GLY A 137 -23.73 -47.33 2.29
N ALA A 138 -22.56 -47.67 2.82
CA ALA A 138 -22.19 -48.88 3.58
C ALA A 138 -20.69 -48.72 3.92
N ALA A 139 -20.17 -48.98 5.11
CA ALA A 139 -20.61 -49.80 6.24
C ALA A 139 -20.09 -49.23 7.57
#